data_AF-Q9KEP6-F1
#
_entry.id   AF-Q9KEP6-F1
#
_cell.length_a   1.000
_cell.length_b   1.000
_cell.length_c   1.000
_cell.angle_alpha   90.00
_cell.angle_beta   90.00
_cell.angle_gamma   90.00
#
_symmetry.space_group_name_H-M   'P 1'
#
loop_
_entity.id
_entity.type
_entity.pdbx_description
1 polymer ?
#
loop_
_entity_poly.entity_id
_entity_poly.type
_entity_poly.pdbx_seq_one_letter_code
_entity_poly.pdbx_strand_id
1 'polypeptide(L)'
;MERATKAAQEAGKTEKILIVTTYKPGQQLVNLKEKAKQENTSEDALAKRITDGLATISRQVLASDELSFAGCFTSGGDVTASMCALGRANGIALQDEVLPLAAFGTFVAGYFDGLPVVTKGGLVGDETSIYDCVQYLLAHVSKCQLQK
;
A
#
# COMPACT_ATOMS: atom_id res chain seq x y z
N MET A 1 -11.97 -1.62 9.92
CA MET A 1 -10.78 -0.78 9.67
C MET A 1 -10.12 -0.36 10.98
N GLU A 2 -10.85 0.26 11.91
CA GLU A 2 -10.34 0.75 13.21
C GLU A 2 -9.38 -0.20 13.96
N ARG A 3 -9.76 -1.48 14.16
CA ARG A 3 -8.89 -2.48 14.80
C ARG A 3 -7.51 -2.57 14.14
N ALA A 4 -7.46 -2.61 12.80
CA ALA A 4 -6.22 -2.75 12.06
C ALA A 4 -5.40 -1.46 12.08
N THR A 5 -6.06 -0.31 11.96
CA THR A 5 -5.42 1.01 12.10
C THR A 5 -4.72 1.15 13.45
N LYS A 6 -5.41 0.84 14.55
CA LYS A 6 -4.84 0.92 15.90
C LYS A 6 -3.64 -0.03 16.08
N ALA A 7 -3.76 -1.26 15.56
CA ALA A 7 -2.67 -2.23 15.60
C ALA A 7 -1.43 -1.77 14.80
N ALA A 8 -1.64 -1.19 13.62
CA ALA A 8 -0.56 -0.65 12.79
C ALA A 8 0.09 0.57 13.44
N GLN A 9 -0.70 1.46 14.05
CA GLN A 9 -0.18 2.64 14.76
C GLN A 9 0.68 2.24 15.97
N GLU A 10 0.22 1.27 16.77
CA GLU A 10 0.98 0.78 17.91
C GLU A 10 2.28 0.09 17.48
N ALA A 11 2.21 -0.78 16.46
CA ALA A 11 3.41 -1.41 15.90
C ALA A 11 4.39 -0.38 15.31
N GLY A 12 3.89 0.70 14.70
CA GLY A 12 4.72 1.75 14.11
C GLY A 12 5.62 2.50 15.10
N LYS A 13 5.33 2.42 16.40
CA LYS A 13 6.15 3.02 17.45
C LYS A 13 7.48 2.29 17.65
N THR A 14 7.55 1.01 17.29
CA THR A 14 8.74 0.16 17.49
C THR A 14 9.29 -0.43 16.19
N GLU A 15 8.41 -0.71 15.23
CA GLU A 15 8.76 -1.38 13.99
C GLU A 15 9.18 -0.38 12.90
N LYS A 16 10.23 -0.72 12.16
CA LYS A 16 10.71 0.09 11.02
C LYS A 16 9.88 -0.10 9.75
N ILE A 17 9.19 -1.23 9.64
CA ILE A 17 8.41 -1.61 8.46
C ILE A 17 7.05 -2.11 8.93
N LEU A 18 5.98 -1.55 8.37
CA LEU A 18 4.62 -1.98 8.61
C LEU A 18 4.03 -2.62 7.36
N ILE A 19 3.41 -3.79 7.54
CA ILE A 19 2.71 -4.50 6.46
C ILE A 19 1.22 -4.53 6.80
N VAL A 20 0.42 -3.84 5.98
CA VAL A 20 -1.04 -3.92 6.02
C VAL A 20 -1.49 -4.85 4.90
N THR A 21 -1.98 -6.03 5.27
CA THR A 21 -2.35 -7.09 4.31
C THR A 21 -3.68 -7.73 4.67
N THR A 22 -4.33 -8.31 3.67
CA THR A 22 -5.51 -9.19 3.85
C THR A 22 -5.11 -10.60 4.26
N TYR A 23 -3.83 -10.95 4.18
CA TYR A 23 -3.33 -12.27 4.57
C TYR A 23 -3.33 -12.45 6.09
N LYS A 24 -3.86 -13.58 6.55
CA LYS A 24 -3.75 -14.06 7.92
C LYS A 24 -3.53 -15.57 7.89
N PRO A 25 -2.60 -16.13 8.67
CA PRO A 25 -2.42 -17.57 8.76
C PRO A 25 -3.74 -18.30 9.06
N GLY A 26 -4.04 -19.35 8.29
CA GLY A 26 -5.29 -20.12 8.40
C GLY A 26 -6.53 -19.47 7.78
N GLN A 27 -6.41 -18.29 7.18
CA GLN A 27 -7.52 -17.67 6.44
C GLN A 27 -7.70 -18.33 5.07
N GLN A 28 -8.95 -18.70 4.75
CA GLN A 28 -9.32 -19.16 3.42
C GLN A 28 -9.60 -17.98 2.48
N LEU A 29 -9.38 -18.19 1.18
CA LEU A 29 -9.74 -17.21 0.17
C LEU A 29 -11.26 -16.98 0.19
N VAL A 30 -11.68 -15.72 0.20
CA VAL A 30 -13.10 -15.38 0.16
C VAL A 30 -13.62 -15.61 -1.27
N ASN A 31 -14.66 -16.44 -1.40
CA ASN A 31 -15.36 -16.61 -2.67
C ASN A 31 -16.21 -15.37 -2.96
N LEU A 32 -15.65 -14.42 -3.71
CA LEU A 32 -16.33 -13.16 -4.03
C LEU A 32 -17.62 -13.38 -4.82
N LYS A 33 -17.67 -14.38 -5.70
CA LYS A 33 -18.88 -14.72 -6.47
C LYS A 33 -20.05 -15.13 -5.59
N GLU A 34 -19.82 -16.01 -4.62
CA GLU A 34 -20.85 -16.42 -3.67
C GLU A 34 -21.25 -15.27 -2.76
N LYS A 35 -20.26 -14.50 -2.27
CA LYS A 35 -20.50 -13.35 -1.41
C LYS A 35 -21.28 -12.24 -2.11
N ALA A 36 -21.02 -12.01 -3.39
CA ALA A 36 -21.71 -11.03 -4.24
C ALA A 36 -23.19 -11.38 -4.37
N LYS A 37 -23.51 -12.67 -4.57
CA LYS A 37 -24.91 -13.15 -4.58
C LYS A 37 -25.61 -12.92 -3.24
N GLN A 38 -24.94 -13.25 -2.14
CA GLN A 38 -25.50 -13.10 -0.78
C GLN A 38 -25.79 -11.63 -0.43
N GLU A 39 -24.92 -10.71 -0.86
CA GLU A 39 -25.04 -9.28 -0.55
C GLU A 39 -25.77 -8.47 -1.64
N ASN A 40 -26.29 -9.13 -2.68
CA ASN A 40 -26.92 -8.49 -3.83
C ASN A 40 -26.05 -7.38 -4.44
N THR A 41 -24.78 -7.70 -4.71
CA THR A 41 -23.77 -6.79 -5.23
C THR A 41 -22.90 -7.48 -6.30
N SER A 42 -21.86 -6.82 -6.82
CA SER A 42 -20.92 -7.41 -7.78
C SER A 42 -19.61 -7.85 -7.14
N GLU A 43 -18.89 -8.76 -7.80
CA GLU A 43 -17.54 -9.17 -7.38
C GLU A 43 -16.58 -7.98 -7.34
N ASP A 44 -16.64 -7.11 -8.35
CA ASP A 44 -15.84 -5.88 -8.43
C ASP A 44 -16.11 -4.94 -7.25
N ALA A 45 -17.38 -4.79 -6.83
CA ALA A 45 -17.73 -3.96 -5.69
C ALA A 45 -17.17 -4.52 -4.39
N LEU A 46 -17.12 -5.86 -4.24
CA LEU A 46 -16.50 -6.51 -3.08
C LEU A 46 -14.97 -6.40 -3.11
N ALA A 47 -14.35 -6.63 -4.27
CA ALA A 47 -12.91 -6.47 -4.46
C ALA A 47 -12.49 -5.04 -4.13
N LYS A 48 -13.20 -4.05 -4.67
CA LYS A 48 -12.99 -2.63 -4.37
C LYS A 48 -13.17 -2.31 -2.88
N ARG A 49 -14.14 -2.93 -2.21
CA ARG A 49 -14.35 -2.75 -0.76
C ARG A 49 -13.14 -3.23 0.04
N ILE A 50 -12.48 -4.30 -0.39
CA ILE A 50 -11.25 -4.79 0.23
C ILE A 50 -10.11 -3.80 0.02
N THR A 51 -9.89 -3.34 -1.21
CA THR A 51 -8.78 -2.42 -1.53
C THR A 51 -8.98 -1.02 -0.94
N ASP A 52 -10.21 -0.49 -0.94
CA ASP A 52 -10.56 0.74 -0.23
C ASP A 52 -10.36 0.60 1.28
N GLY A 53 -10.59 -0.60 1.82
CA GLY A 53 -10.30 -0.94 3.21
C GLY A 53 -8.82 -0.82 3.56
N LEU A 54 -7.96 -1.46 2.75
CA LEU A 54 -6.50 -1.33 2.89
C LEU A 54 -6.07 0.13 2.75
N ALA A 55 -6.57 0.84 1.75
CA ALA A 55 -6.23 2.25 1.52
C ALA A 55 -6.69 3.17 2.65
N THR A 56 -7.86 2.91 3.24
CA THR A 56 -8.36 3.65 4.40
C THR A 56 -7.46 3.47 5.60
N ILE A 57 -7.06 2.22 5.90
CA ILE A 57 -6.15 1.90 7.00
C ILE A 57 -4.81 2.61 6.76
N SER A 58 -4.22 2.43 5.58
CA SER A 58 -2.93 3.03 5.24
C SER A 58 -2.96 4.55 5.33
N ARG A 59 -4.02 5.23 4.84
CA ARG A 59 -4.16 6.68 4.97
C ARG A 59 -4.20 7.12 6.44
N GLN A 60 -4.97 6.43 7.28
CA GLN A 60 -5.07 6.77 8.70
C GLN A 60 -3.75 6.58 9.45
N VAL A 61 -2.97 5.56 9.07
CA VAL A 61 -1.63 5.32 9.62
C VAL A 61 -0.65 6.39 9.15
N LEU A 62 -0.62 6.68 7.84
CA LEU A 62 0.25 7.71 7.25
C LEU A 62 -0.05 9.13 7.75
N ALA A 63 -1.30 9.41 8.13
CA ALA A 63 -1.73 10.70 8.68
C ALA A 63 -1.59 10.79 10.21
N SER A 64 -0.96 9.81 10.86
CA SER A 64 -0.73 9.86 12.31
C SER A 64 0.39 10.84 12.64
N ASP A 65 0.13 11.77 13.56
CA ASP A 65 1.15 12.73 14.02
C ASP A 65 2.24 12.06 14.88
N GLU A 66 2.02 10.84 15.36
CA GLU A 66 2.99 10.09 16.17
C GLU A 66 4.02 9.33 15.32
N LEU A 67 3.76 9.17 14.03
CA LEU A 67 4.55 8.33 13.13
C LEU A 67 5.06 9.14 11.94
N SER A 68 6.24 8.76 11.44
CA SER A 68 6.78 9.32 10.20
C SER A 68 7.13 8.20 9.24
N PHE A 69 6.81 8.41 7.97
CA PHE A 69 7.02 7.40 6.94
C PHE A 69 7.94 7.97 5.86
N ALA A 70 9.01 7.23 5.61
CA ALA A 70 10.00 7.55 4.60
C ALA A 70 9.50 7.19 3.19
N GLY A 71 8.59 6.24 3.08
CA GLY A 71 7.97 5.85 1.82
C GLY A 71 6.97 4.73 2.03
N CYS A 72 6.38 4.26 0.94
CA CYS A 72 5.45 3.15 0.98
C CYS A 72 5.65 2.15 -0.18
N PHE A 73 5.04 0.99 -0.02
CA PHE A 73 4.99 -0.05 -1.03
C PHE A 73 3.53 -0.49 -1.22
N THR A 74 3.12 -0.68 -2.47
CA THR A 74 1.81 -1.24 -2.82
C THR A 74 1.96 -2.45 -3.74
N SER A 75 1.11 -3.46 -3.55
CA SER A 75 1.04 -4.64 -4.41
C SER A 75 -0.38 -4.84 -4.90
N GLY A 76 -0.55 -4.91 -6.23
CA GLY A 76 -1.83 -4.96 -6.90
C GLY A 76 -2.26 -3.59 -7.46
N GLY A 77 -2.78 -3.60 -8.69
CA GLY A 77 -3.26 -2.40 -9.36
C GLY A 77 -4.42 -1.75 -8.61
N ASP A 78 -5.40 -2.56 -8.17
CA ASP A 78 -6.58 -2.07 -7.45
C ASP A 78 -6.23 -1.45 -6.09
N VAL A 79 -5.25 -2.03 -5.38
CA VAL A 79 -4.75 -1.45 -4.11
C VAL A 79 -4.09 -0.10 -4.38
N THR A 80 -3.24 -0.02 -5.40
CA THR A 80 -2.57 1.22 -5.79
C THR A 80 -3.57 2.29 -6.22
N ALA A 81 -4.58 1.92 -7.01
CA ALA A 81 -5.65 2.81 -7.44
C ALA A 81 -6.48 3.32 -6.25
N SER A 82 -6.86 2.44 -5.31
CA SER A 82 -7.55 2.84 -4.08
C SER A 82 -6.67 3.76 -3.21
N MET A 83 -5.36 3.50 -3.10
CA MET A 83 -4.42 4.39 -2.40
C MET A 83 -4.42 5.79 -3.01
N CYS A 84 -4.31 5.92 -4.34
CA CYS A 84 -4.38 7.21 -5.02
C CYS A 84 -5.72 7.91 -4.78
N ALA A 85 -6.84 7.19 -4.99
CA ALA A 85 -8.18 7.76 -4.87
C ALA A 85 -8.48 8.26 -3.45
N LEU A 86 -8.22 7.45 -2.42
CA LEU A 86 -8.48 7.81 -1.03
C LEU A 86 -7.46 8.79 -0.46
N GLY A 87 -6.25 8.78 -1.03
CA GLY A 87 -5.18 9.75 -0.80
C GLY A 87 -5.40 11.09 -1.48
N ARG A 88 -6.39 11.20 -2.39
CA ARG A 88 -6.59 12.36 -3.28
C ARG A 88 -5.36 12.73 -4.11
N ALA A 89 -4.54 11.73 -4.42
CA ALA A 89 -3.41 11.90 -5.33
C ALA A 89 -3.93 11.96 -6.77
N ASN A 90 -3.33 12.83 -7.58
CA ASN A 90 -3.57 12.87 -9.02
C ASN A 90 -2.96 11.67 -9.74
N GLY A 91 -1.96 11.03 -9.12
CA GLY A 91 -1.29 9.85 -9.63
C GLY A 91 0.07 9.64 -8.97
N ILE A 92 0.93 8.92 -9.67
CA ILE A 92 2.32 8.64 -9.27
C ILE A 92 3.23 9.14 -10.39
N ALA A 93 4.16 10.03 -10.05
CA ALA A 93 5.24 10.43 -10.95
C ALA A 93 6.29 9.33 -10.97
N LEU A 94 6.29 8.52 -12.02
CA LEU A 94 7.24 7.42 -12.21
C LEU A 94 8.66 7.97 -12.43
N GLN A 95 9.63 7.33 -11.78
CA GLN A 95 11.03 7.75 -11.78
C GLN A 95 11.98 6.63 -12.19
N ASP A 96 11.69 5.40 -11.78
CA ASP A 96 12.54 4.24 -12.08
C ASP A 96 11.74 2.93 -12.01
N GLU A 97 12.39 1.81 -12.34
CA GLU A 97 11.88 0.46 -12.12
C GLU A 97 12.81 -0.31 -11.17
N VAL A 98 12.24 -0.91 -10.13
CA VAL A 98 13.02 -1.72 -9.17
C VAL A 98 13.34 -3.10 -9.77
N LEU A 99 12.33 -3.69 -10.43
CA LEU A 99 12.41 -4.91 -11.21
C LEU A 99 11.36 -4.81 -12.34
N PRO A 100 11.39 -5.68 -13.37
CA PRO A 100 10.43 -5.61 -14.47
C PRO A 100 8.99 -5.57 -13.95
N LEU A 101 8.23 -4.53 -14.32
CA LEU A 101 6.84 -4.30 -13.91
C LEU A 101 6.63 -3.99 -12.41
N ALA A 102 7.69 -3.58 -11.68
CA ALA A 102 7.59 -2.92 -10.38
C ALA A 102 8.23 -1.52 -10.45
N ALA A 103 7.39 -0.49 -10.39
CA ALA A 103 7.80 0.89 -10.64
C ALA A 103 8.02 1.66 -9.34
N PHE A 104 9.06 2.49 -9.31
CA PHE A 104 9.33 3.47 -8.28
C PHE A 104 8.91 4.87 -8.74
N GLY A 105 8.38 5.66 -7.81
CA GLY A 105 8.01 7.05 -8.07
C GLY A 105 7.61 7.79 -6.79
N THR A 106 6.89 8.88 -6.96
CA THR A 106 6.33 9.68 -5.85
C THR A 106 4.86 9.96 -6.10
N PHE A 107 4.05 9.97 -5.04
CA PHE A 107 2.68 10.46 -5.18
C PHE A 107 2.66 11.94 -5.54
N VAL A 108 1.72 12.33 -6.40
CA VAL A 108 1.52 13.72 -6.82
C VAL A 108 0.20 14.22 -6.28
N ALA A 109 0.25 15.32 -5.53
CA ALA A 109 -0.85 15.96 -4.83
C ALA A 109 -1.52 15.08 -3.74
N GLY A 110 -2.50 15.67 -3.06
CA GLY A 110 -3.28 14.99 -2.03
C GLY A 110 -2.55 14.83 -0.71
N TYR A 111 -2.98 13.86 0.09
CA TYR A 111 -2.47 13.61 1.43
C TYR A 111 -1.08 12.97 1.47
N PHE A 112 -0.64 12.40 0.34
CA PHE A 112 0.64 11.70 0.23
C PHE A 112 1.64 12.45 -0.65
N ASP A 113 1.39 13.73 -0.95
CA ASP A 113 2.20 14.48 -1.91
C ASP A 113 3.70 14.41 -1.59
N GLY A 114 4.49 14.02 -2.59
CA GLY A 114 5.92 13.83 -2.48
C GLY A 114 6.38 12.57 -1.74
N LEU A 115 5.48 11.77 -1.16
CA LEU A 115 5.84 10.51 -0.50
C LEU A 115 6.35 9.49 -1.55
N PRO A 116 7.57 8.96 -1.41
CA PRO A 116 8.09 7.92 -2.29
C PRO A 116 7.28 6.64 -2.20
N VAL A 117 7.03 6.02 -3.35
CA VAL A 117 6.24 4.79 -3.46
C VAL A 117 6.87 3.82 -4.46
N VAL A 118 6.92 2.54 -4.09
CA VAL A 118 7.14 1.43 -5.03
C VAL A 118 5.81 0.71 -5.24
N THR A 119 5.43 0.47 -6.49
CA THR A 119 4.20 -0.25 -6.87
C THR A 119 4.57 -1.51 -7.63
N LYS A 120 3.93 -2.64 -7.29
CA LYS A 120 4.13 -3.92 -7.96
C LYS A 120 2.79 -4.48 -8.46
N GLY A 121 2.76 -5.03 -9.67
CA GLY A 121 1.61 -5.82 -10.12
C GLY A 121 1.35 -7.04 -9.24
N GLY A 122 0.09 -7.44 -9.07
CA GLY A 122 -0.27 -8.54 -8.15
C GLY A 122 0.41 -9.88 -8.48
N LEU A 123 0.68 -10.12 -9.77
CA LEU A 123 1.31 -11.35 -10.30
C LEU A 123 2.78 -11.16 -10.70
N VAL A 124 3.35 -9.98 -10.45
CA VAL A 124 4.71 -9.63 -10.87
C VAL A 124 5.73 -10.12 -9.86
N GLY A 125 6.87 -10.63 -10.34
CA GLY A 125 8.00 -11.01 -9.50
C GLY A 125 7.88 -12.41 -8.89
N ASP A 126 8.82 -12.70 -7.99
CA ASP A 126 9.00 -13.94 -7.26
C ASP A 126 8.90 -13.72 -5.73
N GLU A 127 9.35 -14.71 -4.96
CA GLU A 127 9.34 -14.68 -3.50
C GLU A 127 10.25 -13.62 -2.87
N THR A 128 11.23 -13.08 -3.61
CA THR A 128 12.13 -12.02 -3.10
C THR A 128 11.70 -10.63 -3.54
N SER A 129 10.77 -10.51 -4.49
CA SER A 129 10.45 -9.22 -5.11
C SER A 129 9.93 -8.15 -4.15
N ILE A 130 9.20 -8.52 -3.09
CA ILE A 130 8.81 -7.54 -2.04
C ILE A 130 10.04 -7.06 -1.26
N TYR A 131 10.98 -7.95 -0.96
CA TYR A 131 12.23 -7.61 -0.29
C TYR A 131 13.03 -6.61 -1.13
N ASP A 132 13.20 -6.88 -2.43
CA ASP A 132 13.93 -5.99 -3.35
C ASP A 132 13.29 -4.60 -3.43
N CYS A 133 11.95 -4.53 -3.51
CA CYS A 133 11.19 -3.27 -3.49
C CYS A 133 11.44 -2.46 -2.21
N VAL A 134 11.43 -3.12 -1.04
CA VAL A 134 11.64 -2.45 0.25
C VAL A 134 13.09 -2.01 0.41
N GLN A 135 14.07 -2.84 0.01
CA GLN A 135 15.48 -2.47 0.05
C GLN A 135 15.78 -1.28 -0.86
N TYR A 136 15.23 -1.29 -2.08
CA TYR A 136 15.33 -0.18 -3.01
C TYR A 136 14.78 1.11 -2.38
N LEU A 137 13.58 1.04 -1.80
CA LEU A 137 12.96 2.18 -1.14
C LEU A 137 13.84 2.72 -0.01
N LEU A 138 14.29 1.87 0.93
CA LEU A 138 15.14 2.25 2.05
C LEU A 138 16.45 2.93 1.60
N ALA A 139 17.08 2.42 0.54
CA ALA A 139 18.29 3.00 -0.02
C ALA A 139 18.04 4.38 -0.65
N HIS A 140 16.88 4.59 -1.27
CA HIS A 140 16.52 5.86 -1.91
C HIS A 140 16.12 6.93 -0.91
N VAL A 141 15.34 6.59 0.13
CA VAL A 141 14.97 7.60 1.13
C VAL A 141 16.15 8.07 1.98
N SER A 142 17.11 7.17 2.25
CA SER A 142 18.32 7.52 2.99
C SER A 142 19.16 8.57 2.23
N LYS A 143 19.17 8.53 0.89
CA LYS A 143 19.89 9.52 0.06
C LYS A 143 19.20 10.88 0.04
N CYS A 144 17.87 10.92 -0.02
CA CYS A 144 17.12 12.19 -0.01
C CYS A 144 17.23 12.95 1.32
N GLN A 145 17.44 12.27 2.45
CA GLN A 145 17.63 12.91 3.75
C GLN A 145 19.05 13.51 3.93
N LEU A 146 20.04 13.06 3.16
CA LEU A 146 21.42 13.56 3.19
C LEU A 146 21.66 14.77 2.26
N GLN A 147 20.65 15.18 1.49
CA GLN A 147 20.71 16.31 0.56
C GLN A 147 19.93 17.55 1.04
N LYS A 148 19.43 17.53 2.28
CA LYS A 148 18.83 18.68 2.98
C LYS A 148 19.77 19.15 4.08
#